data_AF-A0A7V3H7Y8-F1
#
_entry.id   AF-A0A7V3H7Y8-F1
#
_cell.length_a   1.000
_cell.length_b   1.000
_cell.length_c   1.000
_cell.angle_alpha   90.00
_cell.angle_beta   90.00
_cell.angle_gamma   90.00
#
_symmetry.space_group_name_H-M   'P 1'
#
loop_
_entity.id
_entity.type
_entity.pdbx_description
1 polymer ?
#
loop_
_entity_poly.entity_id
_entity_poly.type
_entity_poly.pdbx_seq_one_letter_code
_entity_poly.pdbx_strand_id
1 'polypeptide(L)'
;GDALQSWDTIDLSLSRYYALPNIPGVTASVLAWNFWTAYSPSWNKATAPNGIERNRPPMWLGPKLGGSTRMRGFNTNRFADKSALYTALEYRTVLHFNPLKQGYFGAWMKRQFPVEWFQTALFVEAGRVHSHYNPKLLEDMKYDVGFSVRTYIESILIRGAIAHSREGTQLTVSIDQPF
;
A
#
# COMPACT_ATOMS: atom_id res chain seq x y z
N GLY A 1 -18.32 -18.67 -8.50
CA GLY A 1 -17.39 -18.23 -9.56
C GLY A 1 -17.88 -18.83 -10.84
N ASP A 2 -18.28 -18.01 -11.81
CA ASP A 2 -18.82 -18.51 -13.06
C ASP A 2 -17.70 -19.15 -13.90
N ALA A 3 -17.82 -20.46 -14.12
CA ALA A 3 -16.84 -21.33 -14.76
C ALA A 3 -16.66 -21.10 -16.28
N LEU A 4 -17.04 -19.93 -16.81
CA LEU A 4 -17.05 -19.63 -18.24
C LEU A 4 -16.11 -18.47 -18.65
N GLN A 5 -15.39 -17.85 -17.69
CA GLN A 5 -14.35 -16.87 -18.02
C GLN A 5 -12.96 -17.40 -17.67
N SER A 6 -12.16 -17.64 -18.71
CA SER A 6 -10.70 -17.76 -18.59
C SER A 6 -10.10 -16.36 -18.52
N TRP A 7 -9.15 -16.11 -17.62
CA TRP A 7 -8.45 -14.83 -17.53
C TRP A 7 -6.99 -15.09 -17.20
N ASP A 8 -6.14 -14.26 -17.79
CA ASP A 8 -4.71 -14.19 -17.57
C ASP A 8 -4.37 -12.79 -17.04
N THR A 9 -3.56 -12.76 -15.99
CA THR A 9 -2.97 -11.56 -15.41
C THR A 9 -1.48 -11.78 -15.22
N ILE A 10 -0.69 -10.80 -15.63
CA ILE A 10 0.75 -10.75 -15.45
C ILE A 10 1.02 -9.56 -14.54
N ASP A 11 1.74 -9.80 -13.44
CA ASP A 11 2.17 -8.76 -12.53
C ASP A 11 3.68 -8.81 -12.27
N LEU A 12 4.25 -7.65 -11.98
CA LEU A 12 5.65 -7.49 -11.62
C LEU A 12 5.73 -6.57 -10.42
N SER A 13 6.44 -7.02 -9.39
CA SER A 13 6.73 -6.24 -8.18
C SER A 13 8.24 -6.12 -7.98
N LEU A 14 8.72 -4.90 -7.86
CA LEU A 14 10.11 -4.57 -7.57
C LEU A 14 10.18 -3.73 -6.29
N SER A 15 11.00 -4.16 -5.35
CA SER A 15 11.26 -3.44 -4.11
C SER A 15 12.76 -3.25 -3.93
N ARG A 16 13.18 -2.02 -3.65
CA ARG A 16 14.58 -1.68 -3.40
C ARG A 16 14.71 -0.88 -2.12
N TYR A 17 15.68 -1.25 -1.29
CA TYR A 17 15.92 -0.66 0.00
C TYR A 17 17.30 -0.04 0.04
N TYR A 18 17.38 1.22 0.45
CA TYR A 18 18.62 1.95 0.66
C TYR A 18 18.74 2.29 2.14
N ALA A 19 19.76 1.75 2.80
CA ALA A 19 20.09 2.14 4.17
C ALA A 19 20.62 3.58 4.15
N LEU A 20 20.08 4.42 5.02
CA LEU A 20 20.51 5.79 5.19
C LEU A 20 21.30 5.92 6.50
N PRO A 21 22.21 6.90 6.60
CA PRO A 21 22.90 7.19 7.85
C PRO A 21 21.91 7.43 9.00
N ASN A 22 22.28 6.98 10.19
CA ASN A 22 21.47 7.16 11.37
C ASN A 22 21.53 8.62 11.83
N ILE A 23 20.36 9.16 12.18
CA ILE A 23 20.22 10.45 12.84
C ILE A 23 20.08 10.24 14.36
N PRO A 24 20.43 11.24 15.20
CA PRO A 24 20.27 11.13 16.64
C PRO A 24 18.83 10.70 17.02
N GLY A 25 18.70 9.66 17.85
CA GLY A 25 17.40 9.13 18.29
C GLY A 25 16.76 8.09 17.36
N VAL A 26 17.39 7.74 16.24
CA VAL A 26 16.93 6.70 15.30
C VAL A 26 17.96 5.57 15.21
N THR A 27 17.51 4.34 15.41
CA THR A 27 18.35 3.13 15.34
C THR A 27 18.70 2.77 13.89
N ALA A 28 17.73 2.94 12.98
CA ALA A 28 17.89 2.63 11.58
C ALA A 28 16.99 3.52 10.72
N SER A 29 17.51 4.01 9.60
CA SER A 29 16.76 4.72 8.57
C SER A 29 16.88 3.99 7.24
N VAL A 30 15.75 3.78 6.54
CA VAL A 30 15.71 3.09 5.26
C VAL A 30 14.80 3.86 4.31
N LEU A 31 15.32 4.17 3.12
CA LEU A 31 14.50 4.61 1.99
C LEU A 31 14.09 3.38 1.19
N ALA A 32 12.80 3.07 1.18
CA ALA A 32 12.21 1.98 0.42
C ALA A 32 11.53 2.52 -0.83
N TRP A 33 11.95 2.05 -2.00
CA TRP A 33 11.27 2.28 -3.27
C TRP A 33 10.54 1.02 -3.68
N ASN A 34 9.24 1.15 -3.94
CA ASN A 34 8.40 0.08 -4.44
C ASN A 34 7.86 0.47 -5.81
N PHE A 35 7.90 -0.47 -6.73
CA PHE A 35 7.34 -0.34 -8.05
C PHE A 35 6.51 -1.60 -8.34
N TRP A 36 5.30 -1.42 -8.83
CA TRP A 36 4.43 -2.51 -9.19
C TRP A 36 3.70 -2.18 -10.48
N THR A 37 3.57 -3.16 -11.35
CA THR A 37 2.80 -3.03 -12.58
C THR A 37 2.06 -4.33 -12.85
N ALA A 38 0.87 -4.23 -13.42
CA ALA A 38 0.10 -5.39 -13.81
C ALA A 38 -0.66 -5.15 -15.11
N TYR A 39 -0.86 -6.23 -15.85
CA TYR A 39 -1.56 -6.24 -17.12
C TYR A 39 -2.38 -7.52 -17.24
N SER A 40 -3.62 -7.41 -17.70
CA SER A 40 -4.49 -8.56 -17.96
C SER A 40 -4.77 -8.67 -19.45
N PRO A 41 -3.95 -9.39 -20.24
CA PRO A 41 -4.10 -9.45 -21.70
C PRO A 41 -5.49 -9.95 -22.13
N SER A 42 -5.98 -10.94 -21.40
CA SER A 42 -7.27 -11.61 -21.58
C SER A 42 -8.48 -10.69 -21.44
N TRP A 43 -8.39 -9.64 -20.61
CA TRP A 43 -9.54 -8.76 -20.34
C TRP A 43 -9.96 -8.02 -21.60
N ASN A 44 -11.15 -8.36 -22.08
CA ASN A 44 -11.79 -7.74 -23.21
C ASN A 44 -12.96 -6.87 -22.74
N LYS A 45 -12.86 -5.56 -22.99
CA LYS A 45 -13.91 -4.59 -22.68
C LYS A 45 -15.14 -4.72 -23.58
N ALA A 46 -15.11 -5.58 -24.59
CA ALA A 46 -16.30 -5.96 -25.34
C ALA A 46 -17.26 -6.69 -24.40
N THR A 47 -18.44 -6.11 -24.24
CA THR A 47 -19.51 -6.65 -23.41
C THR A 47 -20.07 -7.92 -24.05
N ALA A 48 -20.12 -9.02 -23.29
CA ALA A 48 -20.89 -10.18 -23.71
C ALA A 48 -22.40 -9.83 -23.75
N PRO A 49 -23.23 -10.63 -24.44
CA PRO A 49 -24.68 -10.37 -24.54
C PRO A 49 -25.41 -10.25 -23.18
N ASN A 50 -24.79 -10.71 -22.10
CA ASN A 50 -25.28 -10.66 -20.72
C ASN A 50 -24.85 -9.39 -19.95
N GLY A 51 -24.23 -8.39 -20.60
CA GLY A 51 -23.82 -7.15 -19.95
C GLY A 51 -22.49 -7.22 -19.19
N ILE A 52 -21.82 -8.37 -19.16
CA ILE A 52 -20.56 -8.58 -18.44
C ILE A 52 -19.37 -8.44 -19.41
N GLU A 53 -18.34 -7.70 -19.02
CA GLU A 53 -17.08 -7.62 -19.78
C GLU A 53 -16.42 -9.00 -19.87
N ARG A 54 -16.03 -9.41 -21.08
CA ARG A 54 -15.46 -10.74 -21.33
C ARG A 54 -14.07 -10.87 -20.72
N ASN A 55 -13.81 -12.01 -20.08
CA ASN A 55 -12.50 -12.43 -19.57
C ASN A 55 -11.87 -11.40 -18.59
N ARG A 56 -12.72 -10.67 -17.86
CA ARG A 56 -12.26 -9.73 -16.85
C ARG A 56 -11.78 -10.54 -15.63
N PRO A 57 -10.56 -10.32 -15.13
CA PRO A 57 -10.11 -10.97 -13.92
C PRO A 57 -11.02 -10.59 -12.74
N PRO A 58 -11.25 -11.50 -11.78
CA PRO A 58 -11.97 -11.19 -10.57
C PRO A 58 -11.38 -9.95 -9.86
N MET A 59 -12.22 -9.21 -9.13
CA MET A 59 -11.79 -7.95 -8.50
C MET A 59 -10.62 -8.09 -7.51
N TRP A 60 -10.31 -9.31 -7.05
CA TRP A 60 -9.17 -9.58 -6.17
C TRP A 60 -7.87 -9.92 -6.92
N LEU A 61 -7.93 -10.28 -8.21
CA LEU A 61 -6.78 -10.75 -9.01
C LEU A 61 -6.41 -9.80 -10.16
N GLY A 62 -7.27 -8.84 -10.49
CA GLY A 62 -7.01 -7.88 -11.57
C GLY A 62 -6.14 -6.67 -11.19
N PRO A 63 -5.65 -5.90 -12.19
CA PRO A 63 -4.86 -4.70 -11.97
C PRO A 63 -5.70 -3.60 -11.32
N LYS A 64 -5.36 -3.27 -10.07
CA LYS A 64 -6.15 -2.37 -9.24
C LYS A 64 -5.31 -1.56 -8.28
N LEU A 65 -5.83 -0.41 -7.91
CA LEU A 65 -5.24 0.53 -6.96
C LEU A 65 -6.30 1.02 -5.97
N GLY A 66 -5.88 1.29 -4.75
CA GLY A 66 -6.71 1.76 -3.64
C GLY A 66 -6.87 0.71 -2.54
N GLY A 67 -6.94 1.17 -1.30
CA GLY A 67 -7.03 0.35 -0.09
C GLY A 67 -5.74 0.37 0.74
N SER A 68 -5.54 -0.60 1.62
CA SER A 68 -4.49 -0.55 2.64
C SER A 68 -3.05 -0.82 2.15
N THR A 69 -2.90 -1.31 0.92
CA THR A 69 -1.62 -1.82 0.40
C THR A 69 -1.01 -0.97 -0.71
N ARG A 70 -1.83 -0.38 -1.59
CA ARG A 70 -1.38 0.44 -2.72
C ARG A 70 -2.39 1.57 -2.92
N MET A 71 -1.90 2.81 -3.01
CA MET A 71 -2.73 4.01 -3.11
C MET A 71 -3.61 4.18 -1.86
N ARG A 72 -2.97 4.25 -0.69
CA ARG A 72 -3.56 4.24 0.65
C ARG A 72 -4.49 5.41 0.92
N GLY A 73 -4.34 6.50 0.19
CA GLY A 73 -5.23 7.64 0.27
C GLY A 73 -6.59 7.44 -0.41
N PHE A 74 -6.81 6.30 -1.07
CA PHE A 74 -8.02 5.99 -1.83
C PHE A 74 -8.74 4.76 -1.28
N ASN A 75 -10.06 4.70 -1.49
CA ASN A 75 -10.89 3.56 -1.09
C ASN A 75 -10.40 2.23 -1.71
N THR A 76 -10.71 1.11 -1.06
CA THR A 76 -10.33 -0.22 -1.55
C THR A 76 -10.87 -0.48 -2.95
N ASN A 77 -10.00 -0.93 -3.86
CA ASN A 77 -10.31 -1.17 -5.28
C ASN A 77 -10.90 0.06 -6.01
N ARG A 78 -10.54 1.28 -5.57
CA ARG A 78 -11.07 2.53 -6.13
C ARG A 78 -10.81 2.68 -7.64
N PHE A 79 -9.67 2.19 -8.11
CA PHE A 79 -9.31 2.19 -9.52
C PHE A 79 -9.02 0.76 -9.96
N ALA A 80 -9.63 0.32 -11.06
CA ALA A 80 -9.39 -0.98 -11.66
C ALA A 80 -9.53 -0.88 -13.18
N ASP A 81 -8.56 -1.39 -13.91
CA ASP A 81 -8.58 -1.44 -15.37
C ASP A 81 -7.62 -2.52 -15.88
N LYS A 82 -7.57 -2.74 -17.20
CA LYS A 82 -6.80 -3.77 -17.89
C LYS A 82 -5.30 -3.70 -17.60
N SER A 83 -4.77 -2.50 -17.37
CA SER A 83 -3.40 -2.27 -16.92
C SER A 83 -3.36 -1.35 -15.70
N ALA A 84 -2.37 -1.55 -14.84
CA ALA A 84 -2.10 -0.68 -13.72
C ALA A 84 -0.61 -0.48 -13.54
N LEU A 85 -0.24 0.73 -13.13
CA LEU A 85 1.11 1.12 -12.76
C LEU A 85 1.06 1.76 -11.37
N TYR A 86 2.02 1.42 -10.53
CA TYR A 86 2.14 1.91 -9.17
C TYR A 86 3.62 2.11 -8.82
N THR A 87 3.90 3.19 -8.12
CA THR A 87 5.17 3.38 -7.45
C THR A 87 4.98 4.10 -6.13
N ALA A 88 5.83 3.77 -5.16
CA ALA A 88 5.84 4.40 -3.86
C ALA A 88 7.25 4.59 -3.37
N LEU A 89 7.48 5.72 -2.70
CA LEU A 89 8.68 5.98 -1.93
C LEU A 89 8.28 6.08 -0.46
N GLU A 90 8.95 5.30 0.38
CA GLU A 90 8.74 5.33 1.82
C GLU A 90 10.06 5.60 2.54
N TYR A 91 10.10 6.65 3.34
CA TYR A 91 11.18 6.90 4.29
C TYR A 91 10.79 6.29 5.63
N ARG A 92 11.43 5.16 5.97
CA ARG A 92 11.15 4.36 7.16
C ARG A 92 12.23 4.60 8.21
N THR A 93 11.84 4.83 9.46
CA THR A 93 12.76 5.01 10.59
C THR A 93 12.33 4.17 11.77
N VAL A 94 13.30 3.50 12.40
CA VAL A 94 13.10 2.76 13.65
C VAL A 94 13.61 3.62 14.79
N LEU A 95 12.72 4.03 15.69
CA LEU A 95 13.08 4.89 16.80
C LEU A 95 13.80 4.07 17.88
N HIS A 96 14.86 4.65 18.45
CA HIS A 96 15.57 4.08 19.61
C HIS A 96 14.68 4.10 20.86
N PHE A 97 13.84 5.14 20.98
CA PHE A 97 12.94 5.36 22.10
C PHE A 97 11.50 5.08 21.66
N ASN A 98 10.67 4.62 22.59
CA ASN A 98 9.24 4.59 22.35
C ASN A 98 8.63 5.89 22.90
N PRO A 99 8.15 6.81 22.04
CA PRO A 99 7.54 8.08 22.48
C PRO A 99 6.29 7.86 23.33
N LEU A 100 5.63 6.70 23.22
CA LEU A 100 4.49 6.32 24.04
C LEU A 100 4.88 5.91 25.47
N LYS A 101 6.18 5.88 25.82
CA LYS A 101 6.69 5.53 27.16
C LYS A 101 6.99 6.76 28.04
N GLN A 102 6.72 7.98 27.58
CA GLN A 102 6.95 9.22 28.35
C GLN A 102 5.65 9.78 28.94
N GLY A 103 5.71 10.26 30.20
CA GLY A 103 4.56 10.81 30.94
C GLY A 103 3.71 9.78 31.71
N TYR A 104 2.68 10.25 32.42
CA TYR A 104 1.79 9.42 33.26
C TYR A 104 1.04 8.33 32.45
N PHE A 105 0.60 8.64 31.23
CA PHE A 105 0.00 7.66 30.31
C PHE A 105 1.04 6.63 29.81
N GLY A 106 2.29 7.06 29.64
CA GLY A 106 3.38 6.18 29.18
C GLY A 106 3.85 5.17 30.22
N ALA A 107 3.76 5.49 31.51
CA ALA A 107 4.02 4.54 32.59
C ALA A 107 2.97 3.41 32.63
N TRP A 108 1.69 3.75 32.38
CA TRP A 108 0.60 2.78 32.27
C TRP A 108 0.76 1.89 31.02
N MET A 109 1.01 2.50 29.84
CA MET A 109 1.27 1.77 28.59
C MET A 109 2.50 0.86 28.67
N LYS A 110 3.59 1.30 29.30
CA LYS A 110 4.81 0.48 29.49
C LYS A 110 4.54 -0.80 30.30
N ARG A 111 3.60 -0.75 31.25
CA ARG A 111 3.26 -1.89 32.11
C ARG A 111 2.29 -2.86 31.45
N GLN A 112 1.42 -2.38 30.57
CA GLN A 112 0.38 -3.19 29.92
C GLN A 112 0.76 -3.66 28.50
N PHE A 113 1.68 -2.96 27.83
CA PHE A 113 2.04 -3.20 26.43
C PHE A 113 3.55 -3.05 26.22
N PRO A 114 4.34 -4.11 26.45
CA PRO A 114 5.78 -4.10 26.16
C PRO A 114 6.00 -3.97 24.64
N VAL A 115 6.14 -2.73 24.17
CA VAL A 115 6.52 -2.44 22.79
C VAL A 115 8.01 -2.71 22.62
N GLU A 116 8.34 -3.67 21.75
CA GLU A 116 9.72 -4.07 21.43
C GLU A 116 10.39 -3.07 20.50
N TRP A 117 9.70 -2.68 19.42
CA TRP A 117 10.18 -1.70 18.47
C TRP A 117 9.04 -0.83 17.94
N PHE A 118 9.40 0.40 17.56
CA PHE A 118 8.50 1.40 17.02
C PHE A 118 9.09 1.97 15.73
N GLN A 119 8.43 1.67 14.61
CA GLN A 119 8.84 2.13 13.30
C GLN A 119 7.83 3.16 12.80
N THR A 120 8.34 4.25 12.24
CA THR A 120 7.55 5.21 11.51
C THR A 120 7.92 5.19 10.04
N ALA A 121 6.99 5.58 9.18
CA ALA A 121 7.21 5.67 7.75
C ALA A 121 6.44 6.86 7.17
N LEU A 122 7.16 7.79 6.56
CA LEU A 122 6.55 8.78 5.66
C LEU A 122 6.52 8.19 4.27
N PHE A 123 5.40 8.31 3.57
CA PHE A 123 5.26 7.73 2.25
C PHE A 123 4.59 8.69 1.27
N VAL A 124 4.99 8.57 0.02
CA VAL A 124 4.32 9.15 -1.13
C VAL A 124 4.08 8.05 -2.14
N GLU A 125 2.87 7.98 -2.65
CA GLU A 125 2.42 6.96 -3.59
C GLU A 125 1.90 7.63 -4.85
N ALA A 126 2.11 6.94 -5.96
CA ALA A 126 1.61 7.39 -7.23
C ALA A 126 1.20 6.20 -8.09
N GLY A 127 0.05 6.30 -8.76
CA GLY A 127 -0.43 5.20 -9.59
C GLY A 127 -1.52 5.60 -10.56
N ARG A 128 -1.67 4.78 -11.61
CA ARG A 128 -2.70 4.93 -12.63
C ARG A 128 -3.14 3.56 -13.12
N VAL A 129 -4.42 3.48 -13.47
CA VAL A 129 -4.98 2.37 -14.25
C VAL A 129 -5.35 2.86 -15.64
N HIS A 130 -5.27 1.97 -16.64
CA HIS A 130 -5.62 2.30 -18.01
C HIS A 130 -6.12 1.07 -18.78
N SER A 131 -6.78 1.31 -19.91
CA SER A 131 -7.30 0.25 -20.79
C SER A 131 -6.21 -0.43 -21.63
N HIS A 132 -5.04 0.21 -21.76
CA HIS A 132 -3.93 -0.23 -22.59
C HIS A 132 -2.62 -0.10 -21.81
N TYR A 133 -1.70 -1.06 -22.01
CA TYR A 133 -0.36 -1.01 -21.45
C TYR A 133 0.56 -0.19 -22.35
N ASN A 134 0.58 1.13 -22.16
CA ASN A 134 1.36 2.07 -22.98
C ASN A 134 1.82 3.28 -22.13
N PRO A 135 2.64 4.20 -22.68
CA PRO A 135 3.16 5.35 -21.91
C PRO A 135 2.10 6.25 -21.27
N LYS A 136 0.83 6.19 -21.69
CA LYS A 136 -0.28 6.93 -21.06
C LYS A 136 -0.51 6.52 -19.60
N LEU A 137 0.02 5.37 -19.16
CA LEU A 137 0.06 5.00 -17.74
C LEU A 137 0.87 5.99 -16.88
N LEU A 138 1.79 6.75 -17.48
CA LEU A 138 2.61 7.77 -16.81
C LEU A 138 1.97 9.16 -16.83
N GLU A 139 0.96 9.39 -17.67
CA GLU A 139 0.19 10.63 -17.69
C GLU A 139 -0.81 10.62 -16.51
N ASP A 140 -1.39 11.76 -16.11
CA ASP A 140 -2.47 11.91 -15.09
C ASP A 140 -2.44 10.96 -13.88
N MET A 141 -1.25 10.65 -13.37
CA MET A 141 -1.12 9.78 -12.23
C MET A 141 -1.88 10.33 -11.02
N LYS A 142 -2.47 9.43 -10.25
CA LYS A 142 -3.09 9.76 -8.97
C LYS A 142 -2.02 9.67 -7.91
N TYR A 143 -2.03 10.60 -6.96
CA TYR A 143 -1.03 10.70 -5.92
C TYR A 143 -1.70 10.71 -4.57
N ASP A 144 -1.03 10.11 -3.59
CA ASP A 144 -1.33 10.30 -2.18
C ASP A 144 -0.04 10.37 -1.35
N VAL A 145 -0.18 10.93 -0.16
CA VAL A 145 0.91 11.11 0.78
C VAL A 145 0.39 10.77 2.16
N GLY A 146 1.22 10.14 2.97
CA GLY A 146 0.79 9.76 4.30
C GLY A 146 1.92 9.40 5.25
N PHE A 147 1.47 8.99 6.42
CA PHE A 147 2.29 8.57 7.53
C PHE A 147 1.80 7.23 8.06
N SER A 148 2.73 6.31 8.32
CA SER A 148 2.44 5.00 8.88
C SER A 148 3.29 4.74 10.11
N VAL A 149 2.67 4.14 11.11
CA VAL A 149 3.32 3.64 12.31
C VAL A 149 3.19 2.13 12.30
N ARG A 150 4.28 1.44 12.64
CA ARG A 150 4.30 0.01 12.92
C ARG A 150 4.88 -0.22 14.29
N THR A 151 4.24 -1.08 15.05
CA THR A 151 4.66 -1.43 16.39
C THR A 151 4.44 -2.91 16.61
N TYR A 152 5.38 -3.51 17.34
CA TYR A 152 5.29 -4.90 17.75
C TYR A 152 5.08 -4.94 19.25
N ILE A 153 3.91 -5.46 19.65
CA ILE A 153 3.41 -5.45 21.03
C ILE A 153 2.97 -6.87 21.36
N GLU A 154 3.59 -7.50 22.35
CA GLU A 154 3.18 -8.84 22.83
C GLU A 154 3.02 -9.88 21.70
N SER A 155 3.99 -9.92 20.78
CA SER A 155 3.96 -10.79 19.60
C SER A 155 2.92 -10.46 18.52
N ILE A 156 2.26 -9.30 18.60
CA ILE A 156 1.31 -8.81 17.59
C ILE A 156 1.90 -7.62 16.84
N LEU A 157 1.90 -7.71 15.50
CA LEU A 157 2.24 -6.57 14.64
C LEU A 157 1.01 -5.70 14.40
N ILE A 158 1.06 -4.44 14.83
CA ILE A 158 0.02 -3.45 14.55
C ILE A 158 0.59 -2.40 13.60
N ARG A 159 -0.18 -2.10 12.54
CA ARG A 159 0.12 -1.03 11.59
C ARG A 159 -1.03 -0.04 11.57
N GLY A 160 -0.74 1.21 11.91
CA GLY A 160 -1.58 2.36 11.60
C GLY A 160 -1.05 3.08 10.37
N ALA A 161 -1.94 3.54 9.49
CA ALA A 161 -1.58 4.43 8.39
C ALA A 161 -2.66 5.50 8.21
N ILE A 162 -2.24 6.75 8.12
CA ILE A 162 -3.05 7.87 7.66
C ILE A 162 -2.53 8.33 6.31
N ALA A 163 -3.41 8.45 5.33
CA ALA A 163 -3.06 8.87 3.98
C ALA A 163 -4.03 9.93 3.51
N HIS A 164 -3.53 10.95 2.82
CA HIS A 164 -4.30 12.03 2.26
C HIS A 164 -4.17 12.04 0.74
N SER A 165 -5.31 12.12 0.06
CA SER A 165 -5.41 12.21 -1.39
C SER A 165 -6.41 13.29 -1.80
N ARG A 166 -6.59 13.48 -3.12
CA ARG A 166 -7.62 14.38 -3.66
C ARG A 166 -9.05 13.97 -3.29
N GLU A 167 -9.28 12.72 -2.91
CA GLU A 167 -10.61 12.21 -2.51
C GLU A 167 -10.85 12.28 -0.99
N GLY A 168 -9.86 12.73 -0.22
CA GLY A 168 -9.96 12.91 1.23
C GLY A 168 -8.84 12.20 2.00
N THR A 169 -9.07 12.04 3.31
CA THR A 169 -8.14 11.39 4.22
C THR A 169 -8.66 10.02 4.62
N GLN A 170 -7.80 9.01 4.52
CA GLN A 170 -8.07 7.62 4.90
C GLN A 170 -7.24 7.25 6.12
N LEU A 171 -7.87 6.61 7.10
CA LEU A 171 -7.20 5.98 8.24
C LEU A 171 -7.39 4.47 8.13
N THR A 172 -6.27 3.74 8.13
CA THR A 172 -6.25 2.28 8.10
C THR A 172 -5.52 1.75 9.32
N VAL A 173 -6.11 0.75 9.96
CA VAL A 173 -5.47 -0.03 11.02
C VAL A 173 -5.47 -1.49 10.61
N SER A 174 -4.29 -2.11 10.59
CA SER A 174 -4.08 -3.53 10.30
C SER A 174 -3.45 -4.21 11.50
N ILE A 175 -3.94 -5.41 11.83
CA ILE A 175 -3.39 -6.29 12.86
C ILE A 175 -2.90 -7.55 12.16
N ASP A 176 -1.68 -7.98 12.49
CA ASP A 176 -1.11 -9.29 12.13
C ASP A 176 -1.06 -9.58 10.61
N GLN A 177 -0.79 -8.57 9.79
CA GLN A 177 -0.55 -8.75 8.36
C GLN A 177 0.96 -8.83 8.05
N PRO A 178 1.50 -10.03 7.75
CA PRO A 178 2.79 -10.14 7.09
C PRO A 178 2.64 -9.61 5.66
N PHE A 179 3.56 -8.76 5.22
CA PHE A 179 3.71 -8.38 3.81
C PHE A 179 4.93 -9.08 3.23
#